data_AF-A0A0Q7Q6M8-F1
#
_entry.id   AF-A0A0Q7Q6M8-F1
#
_cell.length_a   1.000
_cell.length_b   1.000
_cell.length_c   1.000
_cell.angle_alpha   90.00
_cell.angle_beta   90.00
_cell.angle_gamma   90.00
#
_symmetry.space_group_name_H-M   'P 1'
#
loop_
_entity.id
_entity.type
_entity.pdbx_description
1 polymer ?
#
loop_
_entity_poly.entity_id
_entity_poly.type
_entity_poly.pdbx_seq_one_letter_code
_entity_poly.pdbx_strand_id
1 'polypeptide(L)'
;MHATAWATGPIGPETIALPGETQQLRNAVQGIRGLCRQVEQAANQLKQANPPEGQNGKAVTALSRAAQRTGRQLEADSQQLERLGDAIDHASDVLGNAQQGVDDLKRRWRDARETFRDALHGAKNAPKDVGALIHSVDADVSDGHGAQFKRQAGLQFTSVGQGQAHAMLVQDGSKIEHAITAYRHAARSIVDEYSDLMQKVKNADEKLAEKLPRQRDHATAEAQEMNGHEGGGNDHQGISAPAGIRSVAEEIHAAAQTIDQAAHRLEDIRLAIRAGRMLPEDERVGSNDGFKRDWDEHFDKVRHQLNGARRAADHVADRLRDADENGAADIRQALRDD
;
A
#
# COMPACT_ATOMS: atom_id res chain seq x y z
N MET A 1 2.52 4.66 20.77
CA MET A 1 3.26 5.91 21.10
C MET A 1 4.75 5.68 20.85
N HIS A 2 5.18 5.56 19.59
CA HIS A 2 6.59 5.68 19.22
C HIS A 2 6.77 7.03 18.54
N ALA A 3 6.61 8.10 19.34
CA ALA A 3 7.07 9.42 18.94
C ALA A 3 8.60 9.32 18.81
N THR A 4 9.06 9.33 17.56
CA THR A 4 10.33 9.89 17.08
C THR A 4 11.38 10.11 18.19
N ALA A 5 12.21 9.09 18.43
CA ALA A 5 13.37 9.13 19.35
C ALA A 5 14.51 10.07 18.89
N TRP A 6 14.18 11.06 18.07
CA TRP A 6 15.08 12.11 17.59
C TRP A 6 14.94 13.40 18.42
N ALA A 7 13.99 13.46 19.35
CA ALA A 7 13.83 14.58 20.23
C ALA A 7 14.76 14.43 21.46
N THR A 8 15.73 15.35 21.54
CA THR A 8 16.49 15.77 22.74
C THR A 8 17.75 15.01 23.19
N GLY A 9 18.54 14.42 22.29
CA GLY A 9 19.87 13.90 22.66
C GLY A 9 20.87 13.81 21.50
N PRO A 10 22.20 13.77 21.78
CA PRO A 10 23.22 13.54 20.77
C PRO A 10 23.03 12.16 20.11
N ILE A 11 23.31 12.05 18.80
CA ILE A 11 23.17 10.78 18.07
C ILE A 11 24.16 9.76 18.64
N GLY A 12 23.66 8.58 19.01
CA GLY A 12 24.44 7.43 19.46
C GLY A 12 23.76 6.10 19.11
N PRO A 13 24.38 4.95 19.44
CA PRO A 13 23.82 3.62 19.16
C PRO A 13 22.46 3.38 19.85
N GLU A 14 22.20 4.07 20.95
CA GLU A 14 20.91 4.07 21.65
C GLU A 14 19.80 4.86 20.92
N THR A 15 20.15 5.84 20.09
CA THR A 15 19.16 6.73 19.45
C THR A 15 18.92 6.41 17.96
N ILE A 16 19.85 5.72 17.27
CA ILE A 16 19.65 5.36 15.86
C ILE A 16 18.51 4.33 15.73
N ALA A 17 17.50 4.66 14.93
CA ALA A 17 16.38 3.79 14.62
C ALA A 17 15.78 4.17 13.27
N LEU A 18 15.27 3.20 12.54
CA LEU A 18 14.44 3.47 11.36
C LEU A 18 12.99 3.56 11.83
N PRO A 19 12.25 4.62 11.45
CA PRO A 19 10.81 4.63 11.64
C PRO A 19 10.13 3.58 10.73
N GLY A 20 8.95 3.12 11.12
CA GLY A 20 8.16 2.13 10.36
C GLY A 20 8.34 0.68 10.82
N GLU A 21 7.31 -0.13 10.60
CA GLU A 21 7.23 -1.52 11.03
C GLU A 21 7.16 -2.49 9.84
N THR A 22 8.24 -3.22 9.57
CA THR A 22 8.33 -4.25 8.51
C THR A 22 7.19 -5.26 8.58
N GLN A 23 6.81 -5.69 9.79
CA GLN A 23 5.72 -6.64 9.98
C GLN A 23 4.37 -6.08 9.49
N GLN A 24 4.13 -4.78 9.64
CA GLN A 24 2.89 -4.14 9.20
C GLN A 24 2.84 -4.04 7.67
N LEU A 25 3.97 -3.75 7.01
CA LEU A 25 4.03 -3.81 5.54
C LEU A 25 3.75 -5.23 5.04
N ARG A 26 4.28 -6.27 5.69
CA ARG A 26 3.97 -7.67 5.34
C ARG A 26 2.49 -8.02 5.55
N ASN A 27 1.89 -7.54 6.63
CA ASN A 27 0.45 -7.70 6.88
C ASN A 27 -0.37 -7.01 5.77
N ALA A 28 0.03 -5.82 5.33
CA ALA A 28 -0.60 -5.13 4.21
C ALA A 28 -0.49 -5.92 2.89
N VAL A 29 0.68 -6.49 2.57
CA VAL A 29 0.86 -7.37 1.40
C VAL A 29 -0.09 -8.56 1.45
N GLN A 30 -0.19 -9.22 2.60
CA GLN A 30 -1.10 -10.36 2.77
C GLN A 30 -2.56 -9.94 2.59
N GLY A 31 -2.94 -8.77 3.12
CA GLY A 31 -4.27 -8.18 2.94
C GLY A 31 -4.57 -7.91 1.47
N ILE A 32 -3.65 -7.26 0.75
CA ILE A 32 -3.78 -6.96 -0.69
C ILE A 32 -3.85 -8.23 -1.53
N ARG A 33 -2.99 -9.23 -1.28
CA ARG A 33 -3.08 -10.54 -1.97
C ARG A 33 -4.39 -11.26 -1.65
N GLY A 34 -4.94 -11.06 -0.46
CA GLY A 34 -6.28 -11.51 -0.11
C GLY A 34 -7.38 -10.82 -0.91
N LEU A 35 -7.26 -9.50 -1.08
CA LEU A 35 -8.17 -8.66 -1.86
C LEU A 35 -8.12 -9.01 -3.35
N CYS A 36 -6.92 -9.13 -3.94
CA CYS A 36 -6.71 -9.56 -5.33
C CYS A 36 -7.48 -10.85 -5.64
N ARG A 37 -7.35 -11.87 -4.79
CA ARG A 37 -8.03 -13.16 -4.97
C ARG A 37 -9.56 -13.04 -4.94
N GLN A 38 -10.10 -12.18 -4.07
CA GLN A 38 -11.55 -11.95 -4.01
C GLN A 38 -12.06 -11.21 -5.25
N VAL A 39 -11.33 -10.18 -5.68
CA VAL A 39 -11.65 -9.42 -6.91
C VAL A 39 -11.55 -10.32 -8.14
N GLU A 40 -10.51 -11.16 -8.23
CA GLU A 40 -10.32 -12.14 -9.31
C GLU A 40 -11.40 -13.23 -9.30
N GLN A 41 -11.83 -13.69 -8.12
CA GLN A 41 -12.96 -14.61 -7.99
C GLN A 41 -14.24 -13.99 -8.56
N ALA A 42 -14.57 -12.75 -8.17
CA ALA A 42 -15.73 -12.02 -8.71
C ALA A 42 -15.60 -11.80 -10.22
N ALA A 43 -14.40 -11.48 -10.72
CA ALA A 43 -14.10 -11.34 -12.14
C ALA A 43 -14.38 -12.65 -12.91
N ASN A 44 -13.90 -13.78 -12.38
CA ASN A 44 -14.08 -15.09 -13.01
C ASN A 44 -15.54 -15.54 -13.01
N GLN A 45 -16.29 -15.30 -11.93
CA GLN A 45 -17.74 -15.54 -11.88
C GLN A 45 -18.45 -14.75 -12.98
N LEU A 46 -18.20 -13.44 -13.09
CA LEU A 46 -18.84 -12.60 -14.10
C LEU A 46 -18.43 -12.96 -15.54
N LYS A 47 -17.20 -13.43 -15.76
CA LYS A 47 -16.74 -13.92 -17.07
C LYS A 47 -17.43 -15.23 -17.46
N GLN A 48 -17.78 -16.06 -16.48
CA GLN A 48 -18.42 -17.35 -16.67
C GLN A 48 -19.96 -17.26 -16.72
N ALA A 49 -20.53 -16.10 -16.40
CA ALA A 49 -21.97 -15.81 -16.40
C ALA A 49 -22.62 -15.97 -17.77
N ASN A 50 -22.97 -17.21 -18.07
CA ASN A 50 -23.68 -17.65 -19.26
C ASN A 50 -24.87 -18.51 -18.82
N PRO A 51 -25.99 -18.44 -19.56
CA PRO A 51 -27.14 -19.27 -19.26
C PRO A 51 -26.86 -20.76 -19.60
N PRO A 52 -27.71 -21.67 -19.10
CA PRO A 52 -27.73 -23.06 -19.54
C PRO A 52 -27.91 -23.18 -21.07
N GLU A 53 -27.35 -24.23 -21.66
CA GLU A 53 -27.47 -24.50 -23.11
C GLU A 53 -28.94 -24.46 -23.56
N GLY A 54 -29.21 -23.74 -24.65
CA GLY A 54 -30.55 -23.60 -25.24
C GLY A 54 -31.37 -22.40 -24.75
N GLN A 55 -30.86 -21.58 -23.81
CA GLN A 55 -31.57 -20.40 -23.28
C GLN A 55 -30.96 -19.05 -23.73
N ASN A 56 -30.18 -19.08 -24.82
CA ASN A 56 -29.39 -17.96 -25.37
C ASN A 56 -30.21 -16.91 -26.13
N GLY A 57 -31.22 -16.32 -25.49
CA GLY A 57 -31.97 -15.22 -26.10
C GLY A 57 -31.23 -13.88 -26.04
N LYS A 58 -31.78 -12.87 -26.74
CA LYS A 58 -31.20 -11.51 -26.84
C LYS A 58 -30.92 -10.84 -25.48
N ALA A 59 -31.88 -10.90 -24.55
CA ALA A 59 -31.74 -10.27 -23.23
C ALA A 59 -30.67 -10.96 -22.38
N VAL A 60 -30.63 -12.29 -22.45
CA VAL A 60 -29.61 -13.09 -21.76
C VAL A 60 -28.21 -12.81 -22.32
N THR A 61 -28.07 -12.80 -23.65
CA THR A 61 -26.80 -12.49 -24.31
C THR A 61 -26.30 -11.08 -23.97
N ALA A 62 -27.20 -10.10 -23.93
CA ALA A 62 -26.86 -8.73 -23.54
C ALA A 62 -26.40 -8.65 -22.08
N LEU A 63 -27.08 -9.35 -21.17
CA LEU A 63 -26.73 -9.41 -19.75
C LEU A 63 -25.40 -10.13 -19.51
N SER A 64 -25.18 -11.27 -20.16
CA SER A 64 -23.89 -11.99 -20.13
C SER A 64 -22.74 -11.15 -20.67
N ARG A 65 -22.93 -10.40 -21.77
CA ARG A 65 -21.91 -9.47 -22.28
C ARG A 65 -21.61 -8.32 -21.31
N ALA A 66 -22.63 -7.81 -20.61
CA ALA A 66 -22.42 -6.79 -19.58
C ALA A 66 -21.63 -7.35 -18.39
N ALA A 67 -22.01 -8.53 -17.88
CA ALA A 67 -21.28 -9.24 -16.84
C ALA A 67 -19.82 -9.49 -17.24
N GLN A 68 -19.58 -10.06 -18.42
CA GLN A 68 -18.23 -10.34 -18.92
C GLN A 68 -17.36 -9.08 -19.04
N ARG A 69 -17.94 -7.94 -19.46
CA ARG A 69 -17.20 -6.66 -19.49
C ARG A 69 -16.77 -6.23 -18.09
N THR A 70 -17.69 -6.24 -17.12
CA THR A 70 -17.35 -5.94 -15.72
C THR A 70 -16.34 -6.93 -15.16
N GLY A 71 -16.43 -8.22 -15.52
CA GLY A 71 -15.44 -9.22 -15.15
C GLY A 71 -14.03 -8.91 -15.66
N ARG A 72 -13.88 -8.44 -16.91
CA ARG A 72 -12.58 -8.00 -17.44
C ARG A 72 -12.04 -6.76 -16.74
N GLN A 73 -12.92 -5.81 -16.36
CA GLN A 73 -12.52 -4.65 -15.58
C GLN A 73 -11.97 -5.09 -14.21
N LEU A 74 -12.68 -5.95 -13.50
CA LEU A 74 -12.22 -6.46 -12.20
C LEU A 74 -10.91 -7.25 -12.30
N GLU A 75 -10.67 -7.96 -13.39
CA GLU A 75 -9.38 -8.61 -13.65
C GLU A 75 -8.24 -7.61 -13.86
N ALA A 76 -8.50 -6.47 -14.53
CA ALA A 76 -7.52 -5.38 -14.60
C ALA A 76 -7.27 -4.76 -13.21
N ASP A 77 -8.33 -4.61 -12.41
CA ASP A 77 -8.24 -4.09 -11.04
C ASP A 77 -7.42 -5.02 -10.13
N SER A 78 -7.59 -6.34 -10.25
CA SER A 78 -6.80 -7.31 -9.47
C SER A 78 -5.32 -7.25 -9.81
N GLN A 79 -4.97 -7.04 -11.09
CA GLN A 79 -3.59 -6.83 -11.54
C GLN A 79 -3.00 -5.52 -10.99
N GLN A 80 -3.79 -4.45 -10.91
CA GLN A 80 -3.36 -3.19 -10.31
C GLN A 80 -3.07 -3.36 -8.82
N LEU A 81 -3.94 -4.06 -8.09
CA LEU A 81 -3.74 -4.39 -6.69
C LEU A 81 -2.50 -5.28 -6.49
N GLU A 82 -2.24 -6.24 -7.38
CA GLU A 82 -1.05 -7.10 -7.31
C GLU A 82 0.25 -6.28 -7.45
N ARG A 83 0.31 -5.35 -8.41
CA ARG A 83 1.45 -4.44 -8.58
C ARG A 83 1.69 -3.53 -7.38
N LEU A 84 0.63 -3.17 -6.65
CA LEU A 84 0.72 -2.43 -5.39
C LEU A 84 1.26 -3.34 -4.28
N GLY A 85 0.76 -4.59 -4.20
CA GLY A 85 1.27 -5.62 -3.31
C GLY A 85 2.77 -5.83 -3.46
N ASP A 86 3.27 -5.98 -4.69
CA ASP A 86 4.69 -6.14 -4.99
C ASP A 86 5.54 -4.93 -4.56
N ALA A 87 4.97 -3.73 -4.67
CA ALA A 87 5.66 -2.51 -4.24
C ALA A 87 5.79 -2.41 -2.72
N ILE A 88 4.74 -2.83 -2.00
CA ILE A 88 4.75 -2.89 -0.53
C ILE A 88 5.70 -4.00 -0.06
N ASP A 89 5.74 -5.15 -0.75
CA ASP A 89 6.65 -6.25 -0.47
C ASP A 89 8.11 -5.80 -0.64
N HIS A 90 8.41 -5.12 -1.75
CA HIS A 90 9.72 -4.52 -1.98
C HIS A 90 10.10 -3.49 -0.91
N ALA A 91 9.18 -2.59 -0.54
CA ALA A 91 9.42 -1.61 0.51
C ALA A 91 9.66 -2.28 1.87
N SER A 92 8.92 -3.36 2.18
CA SER A 92 9.13 -4.20 3.35
C SER A 92 10.51 -4.84 3.37
N ASP A 93 10.99 -5.38 2.25
CA ASP A 93 12.32 -5.99 2.16
C ASP A 93 13.43 -4.95 2.35
N VAL A 94 13.29 -3.78 1.74
CA VAL A 94 14.25 -2.68 1.90
C VAL A 94 14.28 -2.21 3.36
N LEU A 95 13.12 -2.02 4.00
CA LEU A 95 13.03 -1.64 5.41
C LEU A 95 13.64 -2.73 6.32
N GLY A 96 13.33 -4.00 6.08
CA GLY A 96 13.86 -5.12 6.86
C GLY A 96 15.38 -5.24 6.76
N ASN A 97 15.95 -5.12 5.56
CA ASN A 97 17.39 -5.11 5.34
C ASN A 97 18.06 -3.90 6.01
N ALA A 98 17.41 -2.73 5.95
CA ALA A 98 17.92 -1.53 6.59
C ALA A 98 17.86 -1.63 8.12
N GLN A 99 16.82 -2.25 8.69
CA GLN A 99 16.72 -2.51 10.14
C GLN A 99 17.86 -3.41 10.62
N GLN A 100 18.16 -4.49 9.90
CA GLN A 100 19.31 -5.34 10.18
C GLN A 100 20.64 -4.58 10.08
N GLY A 101 20.78 -3.72 9.06
CA GLY A 101 21.93 -2.84 8.90
C GLY A 101 22.10 -1.88 10.08
N VAL A 102 21.02 -1.27 10.56
CA VAL A 102 21.05 -0.40 11.75
C VAL A 102 21.47 -1.15 13.00
N ASP A 103 21.03 -2.39 13.20
CA ASP A 103 21.46 -3.19 14.35
C ASP A 103 22.96 -3.53 14.30
N ASP A 104 23.50 -3.80 13.10
CA ASP A 104 24.96 -3.95 12.93
C ASP A 104 25.71 -2.65 13.21
N LEU A 105 25.21 -1.51 12.72
CA LEU A 105 25.78 -0.19 13.00
C LEU A 105 25.78 0.12 14.51
N LYS A 106 24.70 -0.21 15.22
CA LYS A 106 24.64 -0.08 16.69
C LYS A 106 25.73 -0.89 17.37
N ARG A 107 25.93 -2.13 16.94
CA ARG A 107 26.98 -3.01 17.48
C ARG A 107 28.36 -2.42 17.22
N ARG A 108 28.68 -2.08 15.97
CA ARG A 108 29.97 -1.47 15.57
C ARG A 108 30.27 -0.18 16.32
N TRP A 109 29.25 0.64 16.59
CA TRP A 109 29.44 1.87 17.37
C TRP A 109 29.75 1.57 18.84
N ARG A 110 29.06 0.60 19.45
CA ARG A 110 29.39 0.16 20.83
C ARG A 110 30.80 -0.40 20.91
N ASP A 111 31.22 -1.21 19.94
CA ASP A 111 32.57 -1.78 19.86
C ASP A 111 33.64 -0.67 19.68
N ALA A 112 33.34 0.35 18.87
CA ALA A 112 34.20 1.52 18.72
C ALA A 112 34.32 2.33 20.01
N ARG A 113 33.20 2.52 20.75
CA ARG A 113 33.21 3.16 22.08
C ARG A 113 34.06 2.36 23.07
N GLU A 114 33.97 1.04 23.06
CA GLU A 114 34.77 0.16 23.93
C GLU A 114 36.25 0.18 23.57
N THR A 115 36.59 0.03 22.30
CA THR A 115 37.97 0.16 21.79
C THR A 115 38.59 1.49 22.17
N PHE A 116 37.80 2.58 22.12
CA PHE A 116 38.24 3.90 22.54
C PHE A 116 38.48 3.99 24.06
N ARG A 117 37.59 3.41 24.88
CA ARG A 117 37.82 3.32 26.35
C ARG A 117 39.09 2.55 26.67
N ASP A 118 39.29 1.41 26.03
CA ASP A 118 40.47 0.57 26.23
C ASP A 118 41.77 1.28 25.84
N ALA A 119 41.75 2.01 24.72
CA ALA A 119 42.90 2.80 24.27
C ALA A 119 43.29 3.93 25.24
N LEU A 120 42.32 4.43 26.02
CA LEU A 120 42.55 5.46 27.04
C LEU A 120 42.89 4.88 28.42
N HIS A 121 42.58 3.61 28.66
CA HIS A 121 42.81 2.96 29.95
C HIS A 121 44.32 2.90 30.26
N GLY A 122 44.75 3.54 31.36
CA GLY A 122 46.15 3.57 31.79
C GLY A 122 47.05 4.57 31.05
N ALA A 123 46.51 5.41 30.16
CA ALA A 123 47.28 6.50 29.56
C ALA A 123 47.53 7.62 30.59
N LYS A 124 48.80 8.04 30.72
CA LYS A 124 49.26 9.02 31.73
C LYS A 124 48.51 10.36 31.72
N ASN A 125 47.93 10.73 30.58
CA ASN A 125 47.18 11.98 30.36
C ASN A 125 45.71 11.71 29.98
N ALA A 126 45.17 10.54 30.30
CA ALA A 126 43.77 10.22 29.98
C ALA A 126 42.81 11.22 30.64
N PRO A 127 41.74 11.64 29.95
CA PRO A 127 40.70 12.46 30.55
C PRO A 127 40.08 11.77 31.76
N LYS A 128 39.77 12.54 32.82
CA LYS A 128 39.14 12.01 34.04
C LYS A 128 37.74 11.43 33.78
N ASP A 129 37.04 11.96 32.78
CA ASP A 129 35.72 11.49 32.37
C ASP A 129 35.73 11.11 30.89
N VAL A 130 36.04 9.83 30.62
CA VAL A 130 36.01 9.26 29.28
C VAL A 130 34.58 9.21 28.72
N GLY A 131 33.57 9.09 29.59
CA GLY A 131 32.17 9.14 29.21
C GLY A 131 31.83 10.47 28.57
N ALA A 132 32.12 11.59 29.23
CA ALA A 132 31.89 12.93 28.69
C ALA A 132 32.61 13.16 27.35
N LEU A 133 33.83 12.63 27.20
CA LEU A 133 34.57 12.73 25.93
C LEU A 133 33.90 11.94 24.80
N ILE A 134 33.43 10.72 25.06
CA ILE A 134 32.66 9.94 24.07
C ILE A 134 31.42 10.72 23.63
N HIS A 135 30.67 11.27 24.58
CA HIS A 135 29.46 12.05 24.28
C HIS A 135 29.79 13.33 23.49
N SER A 136 30.91 14.00 23.77
CA SER A 136 31.33 15.17 23.00
C SER A 136 31.71 14.80 21.56
N VAL A 137 32.41 13.69 21.35
CA VAL A 137 32.77 13.23 20.00
C VAL A 137 31.51 12.80 19.23
N ASP A 138 30.58 12.11 19.90
CA ASP A 138 29.31 11.72 19.31
C ASP A 138 28.47 12.96 18.92
N ALA A 139 28.44 13.97 19.79
CA ALA A 139 27.80 15.26 19.50
C ALA A 139 28.47 16.00 18.33
N ASP A 140 29.80 16.07 18.27
CA ASP A 140 30.55 16.68 17.16
C ASP A 140 30.22 16.00 15.82
N VAL A 141 30.15 14.67 15.81
CA VAL A 141 29.84 13.88 14.60
C VAL A 141 28.38 14.07 14.20
N SER A 142 27.47 14.09 15.18
CA SER A 142 26.05 14.35 15.01
C SER A 142 25.80 15.74 14.42
N ASP A 143 26.45 16.78 14.95
CA ASP A 143 26.28 18.16 14.49
C ASP A 143 26.73 18.35 13.03
N GLY A 144 27.78 17.65 12.61
CA GLY A 144 28.22 17.61 11.21
C GLY A 144 27.17 17.06 10.24
N HIS A 145 26.30 16.15 10.69
CA HIS A 145 25.27 15.49 9.89
C HIS A 145 23.84 15.94 10.21
N GLY A 146 23.66 16.81 11.21
CA GLY A 146 22.36 17.21 11.72
C GLY A 146 21.45 17.81 10.65
N ALA A 147 22.00 18.56 9.68
CA ALA A 147 21.23 19.10 8.55
C ALA A 147 20.74 18.02 7.56
N GLN A 148 21.52 16.94 7.38
CA GLN A 148 21.18 15.82 6.51
C GLN A 148 20.10 14.94 7.14
N PHE A 149 20.24 14.61 8.41
CA PHE A 149 19.21 13.87 9.15
C PHE A 149 17.89 14.64 9.28
N LYS A 150 17.94 15.97 9.49
CA LYS A 150 16.73 16.82 9.47
C LYS A 150 15.97 16.71 8.14
N ARG A 151 16.68 16.72 7.01
CA ARG A 151 16.09 16.55 5.67
C ARG A 151 15.57 15.13 5.40
N GLN A 152 16.21 14.12 5.98
CA GLN A 152 15.84 12.72 5.79
C GLN A 152 14.67 12.29 6.69
N ALA A 153 14.60 12.80 7.93
CA ALA A 153 13.53 12.49 8.88
C ALA A 153 12.27 13.36 8.72
N GLY A 154 12.29 14.37 7.84
CA GLY A 154 11.14 15.28 7.63
C GLY A 154 10.84 16.20 8.82
N LEU A 155 11.78 16.34 9.76
CA LEU A 155 11.57 17.08 11.01
C LEU A 155 12.12 18.51 10.89
N GLN A 156 11.25 19.52 11.01
CA GLN A 156 11.67 20.87 11.41
C GLN A 156 11.74 20.94 12.93
N PHE A 157 12.96 20.91 13.48
CA PHE A 157 13.17 21.33 14.87
C PHE A 157 13.67 22.76 14.91
N THR A 158 13.01 23.59 15.71
CA THR A 158 13.55 24.85 16.22
C THR A 158 14.90 24.55 16.89
N SER A 159 15.98 25.08 16.31
CA SER A 159 17.32 24.93 16.88
C SER A 159 17.35 25.51 18.29
N VAL A 160 17.61 24.67 19.29
CA VAL A 160 17.96 25.13 20.63
C VAL A 160 19.20 24.37 21.07
N GLY A 161 20.27 25.10 21.35
CA GLY A 161 21.46 24.60 22.04
C GLY A 161 22.78 24.90 21.32
N GLN A 162 23.37 26.05 21.61
CA GLN A 162 24.80 26.28 21.42
C GLN A 162 25.57 25.33 22.36
N GLY A 163 26.31 24.37 21.80
CA GLY A 163 27.31 23.59 22.53
C GLY A 163 28.67 24.29 22.45
N GLN A 164 29.21 24.71 23.58
CA GLN A 164 30.58 25.26 23.65
C GLN A 164 31.61 24.18 23.30
N ALA A 165 32.38 24.41 22.24
CA ALA A 165 33.56 23.62 21.92
C ALA A 165 34.55 23.68 23.10
N HIS A 166 34.65 22.60 23.87
CA HIS A 166 35.74 22.42 24.82
C HIS A 166 36.99 22.05 24.02
N ALA A 167 37.84 23.05 23.75
CA ALA A 167 39.17 22.84 23.23
C ALA A 167 39.99 22.04 24.25
N MET A 168 40.02 20.71 24.07
CA MET A 168 40.93 19.86 24.82
C MET A 168 42.35 20.05 24.29
N LEU A 169 43.19 20.71 25.09
CA LEU A 169 44.65 20.72 24.92
C LEU A 169 45.18 19.31 25.19
N VAL A 170 45.14 18.46 24.18
CA VAL A 170 45.97 17.25 24.11
C VAL A 170 47.28 17.66 23.43
N GLN A 171 48.39 17.05 23.85
CA GLN A 171 49.67 17.26 23.17
C GLN A 171 49.60 16.66 21.76
N ASP A 172 49.85 17.51 20.75
CA ASP A 172 49.97 17.14 19.34
C ASP A 172 50.80 15.86 19.19
N GLY A 173 50.20 14.80 18.64
CA GLY A 173 50.82 13.51 18.35
C GLY A 173 50.73 12.47 19.47
N SER A 174 49.99 12.70 20.55
CA SER A 174 49.84 11.71 21.63
C SER A 174 48.97 10.51 21.24
N LYS A 175 49.16 9.37 21.91
CA LYS A 175 48.30 8.17 21.73
C LYS A 175 46.80 8.46 21.95
N ILE A 176 46.49 9.44 22.79
CA ILE A 176 45.12 9.88 23.10
C ILE A 176 44.50 10.58 21.90
N GLU A 177 45.23 11.47 21.23
CA GLU A 177 44.77 12.13 20.01
C GLU A 177 44.54 11.15 18.86
N HIS A 178 45.42 10.16 18.71
CA HIS A 178 45.24 9.09 17.73
C HIS A 178 43.98 8.28 18.03
N ALA A 179 43.73 7.95 19.29
CA ALA A 179 42.51 7.25 19.71
C ALA A 179 41.24 8.08 19.48
N ILE A 180 41.27 9.38 19.81
CA ILE A 180 40.14 10.30 19.57
C ILE A 180 39.86 10.41 18.07
N THR A 181 40.91 10.57 17.26
CA THR A 181 40.80 10.68 15.81
C THR A 181 40.25 9.39 15.20
N ALA A 182 40.75 8.23 15.62
CA ALA A 182 40.26 6.93 15.18
C ALA A 182 38.78 6.72 15.56
N TYR A 183 38.39 7.04 16.80
CA TYR A 183 37.00 6.96 17.25
C TYR A 183 36.09 7.90 16.45
N ARG A 184 36.50 9.15 16.23
CA ARG A 184 35.77 10.13 15.43
C ARG A 184 35.59 9.66 13.97
N HIS A 185 36.60 9.04 13.37
CA HIS A 185 36.49 8.46 12.02
C HIS A 185 35.51 7.28 11.99
N ALA A 186 35.57 6.37 12.97
CA ALA A 186 34.64 5.26 13.07
C ALA A 186 33.19 5.73 13.24
N ALA A 187 32.95 6.67 14.15
CA ALA A 187 31.64 7.28 14.37
C ALA A 187 31.11 7.98 13.11
N ARG A 188 31.94 8.74 12.39
CA ARG A 188 31.56 9.36 11.10
C ARG A 188 31.14 8.31 10.06
N SER A 189 31.96 7.28 9.85
CA SER A 189 31.65 6.20 8.92
C SER A 189 30.31 5.52 9.24
N ILE A 190 30.03 5.29 10.52
CA ILE A 190 28.76 4.69 10.96
C ILE A 190 27.58 5.60 10.66
N VAL A 191 27.75 6.90 10.89
CA VAL A 191 26.72 7.92 10.64
C VAL A 191 26.45 8.10 9.14
N ASP A 192 27.49 8.04 8.31
CA ASP A 192 27.38 8.04 6.84
C ASP A 192 26.59 6.82 6.34
N GLU A 193 26.98 5.62 6.79
CA GLU A 193 26.30 4.36 6.46
C GLU A 193 24.83 4.37 6.92
N TYR A 194 24.54 4.94 8.09
CA TYR A 194 23.19 5.10 8.59
C TYR A 194 22.34 6.02 7.71
N SER A 195 22.90 7.16 7.29
CA SER A 195 22.24 8.07 6.34
C SER A 195 21.92 7.37 5.02
N ASP A 196 22.83 6.53 4.50
CA ASP A 196 22.60 5.78 3.27
C ASP A 196 21.45 4.77 3.42
N LEU A 197 21.35 4.10 4.56
CA LEU A 197 20.22 3.22 4.87
C LEU A 197 18.91 4.00 4.95
N MET A 198 18.89 5.14 5.65
CA MET A 198 17.73 6.03 5.72
C MET A 198 17.28 6.48 4.33
N GLN A 199 18.22 6.87 3.46
CA GLN A 199 17.92 7.30 2.10
C GLN A 199 17.36 6.16 1.24
N LYS A 200 17.88 4.94 1.37
CA LYS A 200 17.35 3.76 0.65
C LYS A 200 15.91 3.48 1.04
N VAL A 201 15.60 3.51 2.33
CA VAL A 201 14.23 3.28 2.81
C VAL A 201 13.30 4.41 2.37
N LYS A 202 13.76 5.68 2.46
CA LYS A 202 12.99 6.83 1.97
C LYS A 202 12.65 6.70 0.48
N ASN A 203 13.62 6.34 -0.37
CA ASN A 203 13.38 6.15 -1.80
C ASN A 203 12.38 5.00 -2.07
N ALA A 204 12.40 3.94 -1.26
CA ALA A 204 11.42 2.85 -1.37
C ALA A 204 10.01 3.29 -0.95
N ASP A 205 9.90 4.08 0.13
CA ASP A 205 8.63 4.67 0.59
C ASP A 205 8.05 5.67 -0.43
N GLU A 206 8.89 6.49 -1.08
CA GLU A 206 8.47 7.41 -2.13
C GLU A 206 7.91 6.66 -3.35
N LYS A 207 8.58 5.59 -3.80
CA LYS A 207 8.09 4.72 -4.89
C LYS A 207 6.77 4.04 -4.53
N LEU A 208 6.60 3.65 -3.27
CA LEU A 208 5.32 3.12 -2.79
C LEU A 208 4.23 4.20 -2.84
N ALA A 209 4.54 5.42 -2.39
CA ALA A 209 3.61 6.55 -2.41
C ALA A 209 3.18 6.98 -3.82
N GLU A 210 4.02 6.76 -4.83
CA GLU A 210 3.67 7.00 -6.25
C GLU A 210 2.68 5.97 -6.80
N LYS A 211 2.67 4.75 -6.28
CA LYS A 211 1.75 3.69 -6.73
C LYS A 211 0.42 3.68 -6.00
N LEU A 212 0.33 4.35 -4.86
CA LEU A 212 -0.94 4.55 -4.18
C LEU A 212 -1.80 5.50 -5.04
N PRO A 213 -3.10 5.18 -5.27
CA PRO A 213 -4.00 6.05 -6.00
C PRO A 213 -3.94 7.48 -5.46
N ARG A 214 -3.74 8.44 -6.37
CA ARG A 214 -3.81 9.87 -6.06
C ARG A 214 -5.16 10.40 -6.51
N GLN A 215 -5.66 11.41 -5.79
CA GLN A 215 -6.91 12.16 -5.99
C GLN A 215 -7.33 12.55 -7.44
N ARG A 216 -6.52 12.32 -8.48
CA ARG A 216 -6.72 12.81 -9.85
C ARG A 216 -6.83 11.76 -10.96
N ASP A 217 -6.54 10.49 -10.72
CA ASP A 217 -6.31 9.56 -11.84
C ASP A 217 -7.59 8.95 -12.46
N HIS A 218 -8.77 9.15 -11.86
CA HIS A 218 -10.02 8.51 -12.33
C HIS A 218 -10.93 9.38 -13.21
N ALA A 219 -10.62 10.67 -13.40
CA ALA A 219 -11.40 11.52 -14.32
C ALA A 219 -11.22 11.15 -15.81
N THR A 220 -10.22 10.33 -16.15
CA THR A 220 -9.83 10.02 -17.54
C THR A 220 -10.23 8.64 -18.05
N ALA A 221 -10.63 7.70 -17.18
CA ALA A 221 -11.07 6.37 -17.61
C ALA A 221 -12.54 6.33 -18.08
N GLU A 222 -13.35 7.32 -17.72
CA GLU A 222 -14.78 7.37 -18.08
C GLU A 222 -15.04 7.83 -19.52
N ALA A 223 -14.04 8.38 -20.22
CA ALA A 223 -14.24 9.03 -21.52
C ALA A 223 -14.01 8.11 -22.74
N GLN A 224 -13.49 6.89 -22.59
CA GLN A 224 -13.08 6.06 -23.74
C GLN A 224 -14.02 4.91 -24.12
N GLU A 225 -15.05 4.57 -23.36
CA GLU A 225 -15.89 3.38 -23.63
C GLU A 225 -17.36 3.64 -23.97
N MET A 226 -17.70 4.79 -24.56
CA MET A 226 -19.05 4.99 -25.16
C MET A 226 -19.11 4.84 -26.68
N ASN A 227 -18.00 4.58 -27.37
CA ASN A 227 -17.99 4.43 -28.83
C ASN A 227 -17.46 3.06 -29.26
N GLY A 228 -18.26 2.02 -29.04
CA GLY A 228 -18.02 0.67 -29.55
C GLY A 228 -19.22 0.18 -30.36
N HIS A 229 -19.12 0.35 -31.68
CA HIS A 229 -20.01 -0.09 -32.76
C HIS A 229 -21.03 -1.21 -32.42
N GLU A 230 -22.31 -0.92 -32.68
CA GLU A 230 -23.35 -1.92 -32.94
C GLU A 230 -23.02 -2.69 -34.23
N GLY A 231 -22.30 -3.79 -34.08
CA GLY A 231 -22.08 -4.75 -35.16
C GLY A 231 -23.31 -5.64 -35.33
N GLY A 232 -24.05 -5.43 -36.41
CA GLY A 232 -25.12 -6.31 -36.87
C GLY A 232 -24.57 -7.69 -37.21
N GLY A 233 -25.05 -8.70 -36.49
CA GLY A 233 -24.86 -10.12 -36.78
C GLY A 233 -26.23 -10.78 -36.90
N ASN A 234 -26.52 -11.28 -38.08
CA ASN A 234 -27.79 -11.92 -38.43
C ASN A 234 -27.72 -13.40 -37.98
N ASP A 235 -27.85 -13.64 -36.68
CA ASP A 235 -27.93 -14.98 -36.11
C ASP A 235 -29.35 -15.24 -35.62
N HIS A 236 -29.88 -16.43 -35.90
CA HIS A 236 -31.18 -16.93 -35.44
C HIS A 236 -31.24 -16.97 -33.89
N GLN A 237 -31.46 -15.82 -33.25
CA GLN A 237 -31.54 -15.69 -31.79
C GLN A 237 -33.00 -15.84 -31.33
N GLY A 238 -33.27 -16.91 -30.58
CA GLY A 238 -34.57 -17.19 -29.97
C GLY A 238 -34.99 -16.15 -28.92
N ILE A 239 -36.25 -16.22 -28.50
CA ILE A 239 -36.79 -15.43 -27.38
C ILE A 239 -36.09 -15.85 -26.09
N SER A 240 -35.76 -14.88 -25.23
CA SER A 240 -35.07 -15.16 -23.96
C SER A 240 -36.03 -15.80 -22.97
N ALA A 241 -35.66 -16.94 -22.39
CA ALA A 241 -36.43 -17.53 -21.30
C ALA A 241 -36.21 -16.74 -20.00
N PRO A 242 -37.27 -16.46 -19.21
CA PRO A 242 -37.14 -15.81 -17.90
C PRO A 242 -36.15 -16.51 -16.95
N ALA A 243 -36.10 -17.85 -16.99
CA ALA A 243 -35.18 -18.65 -16.17
C ALA A 243 -33.70 -18.39 -16.51
N GLY A 244 -33.36 -18.28 -17.80
CA GLY A 244 -31.99 -17.99 -18.23
C GLY A 244 -31.53 -16.59 -17.84
N ILE A 245 -32.44 -15.62 -17.84
CA ILE A 245 -32.16 -14.25 -17.37
C ILE A 245 -31.88 -14.25 -15.85
N ARG A 246 -32.68 -14.98 -15.07
CA ARG A 246 -32.50 -15.08 -13.61
C ARG A 246 -31.20 -15.81 -13.24
N SER A 247 -30.83 -16.86 -13.96
CA SER A 247 -29.56 -17.57 -13.75
C SER A 247 -28.36 -16.62 -13.86
N VAL A 248 -28.29 -15.80 -14.91
CA VAL A 248 -27.20 -14.82 -15.08
C VAL A 248 -27.29 -13.71 -14.02
N ALA A 249 -28.49 -13.31 -13.60
CA ALA A 249 -28.70 -12.32 -12.54
C ALA A 249 -28.23 -12.81 -11.16
N GLU A 250 -28.35 -14.11 -10.87
CA GLU A 250 -27.84 -14.74 -9.65
C GLU A 250 -26.31 -14.71 -9.59
N GLU A 251 -25.63 -15.00 -10.70
CA GLU A 251 -24.16 -14.90 -10.79
C GLU A 251 -23.67 -13.46 -10.60
N ILE A 252 -24.37 -12.49 -11.20
CA ILE A 252 -24.11 -11.06 -10.98
C ILE A 252 -24.26 -10.70 -9.50
N HIS A 253 -25.26 -11.27 -8.82
CA HIS A 253 -25.48 -11.01 -7.40
C HIS A 253 -24.36 -11.61 -6.53
N ALA A 254 -23.94 -12.84 -6.80
CA ALA A 254 -22.85 -13.49 -6.07
C ALA A 254 -21.53 -12.71 -6.22
N ALA A 255 -21.24 -12.20 -7.42
CA ALA A 255 -20.09 -11.34 -7.64
C ALA A 255 -20.19 -10.03 -6.84
N ALA A 256 -21.36 -9.38 -6.82
CA ALA A 256 -21.59 -8.16 -6.04
C ALA A 256 -21.37 -8.38 -4.53
N GLN A 257 -21.79 -9.52 -3.98
CA GLN A 257 -21.53 -9.88 -2.58
C GLN A 257 -20.04 -10.08 -2.30
N THR A 258 -19.31 -10.69 -3.25
CA THR A 258 -17.86 -10.89 -3.13
C THR A 258 -17.12 -9.55 -3.10
N ILE A 259 -17.52 -8.58 -3.93
CA ILE A 259 -16.97 -7.22 -3.93
C ILE A 259 -17.29 -6.47 -2.62
N ASP A 260 -18.48 -6.65 -2.07
CA ASP A 260 -18.84 -6.05 -0.77
C ASP A 260 -17.94 -6.57 0.35
N GLN A 261 -17.67 -7.88 0.40
CA GLN A 261 -16.74 -8.48 1.37
C GLN A 261 -15.29 -8.00 1.18
N ALA A 262 -14.88 -7.77 -0.07
CA ALA A 262 -13.56 -7.23 -0.41
C ALA A 262 -13.37 -5.81 0.15
N ALA A 263 -14.39 -4.94 0.04
CA ALA A 263 -14.34 -3.57 0.55
C ALA A 263 -14.08 -3.49 2.06
N HIS A 264 -14.65 -4.42 2.85
CA HIS A 264 -14.47 -4.46 4.31
C HIS A 264 -13.00 -4.62 4.75
N ARG A 265 -12.12 -5.13 3.87
CA ARG A 265 -10.70 -5.36 4.18
C ARG A 265 -9.81 -4.15 3.91
N LEU A 266 -10.32 -3.14 3.22
CA LEU A 266 -9.56 -1.96 2.82
C LEU A 266 -9.07 -1.15 4.04
N GLU A 267 -9.86 -1.09 5.12
CA GLU A 267 -9.48 -0.39 6.35
C GLU A 267 -8.25 -1.04 7.02
N ASP A 268 -8.27 -2.37 7.17
CA ASP A 268 -7.16 -3.11 7.78
C ASP A 268 -5.87 -2.97 6.95
N ILE A 269 -5.98 -3.05 5.62
CA ILE A 269 -4.86 -2.82 4.70
C ILE A 269 -4.31 -1.41 4.85
N ARG A 270 -5.19 -0.39 4.88
CA ARG A 270 -4.81 1.03 5.05
C ARG A 270 -4.06 1.24 6.36
N LEU A 271 -4.55 0.69 7.46
CA LEU A 271 -3.92 0.80 8.78
C LEU A 271 -2.55 0.10 8.81
N ALA A 272 -2.43 -1.07 8.19
CA ALA A 272 -1.18 -1.80 8.08
C ALA A 272 -0.13 -1.05 7.23
N ILE A 273 -0.53 -0.49 6.07
CA ILE A 273 0.34 0.38 5.27
C ILE A 273 0.76 1.60 6.09
N ARG A 274 -0.16 2.23 6.82
CA ARG A 274 0.14 3.41 7.64
C ARG A 274 1.22 3.11 8.68
N ALA A 275 1.06 2.04 9.44
CA ALA A 275 1.97 1.66 10.51
C ALA A 275 3.34 1.19 9.98
N GLY A 276 3.38 0.66 8.77
CA GLY A 276 4.60 0.16 8.14
C GLY A 276 5.53 1.23 7.54
N ARG A 277 5.02 2.45 7.28
CA ARG A 277 5.77 3.52 6.60
C ARG A 277 6.63 4.35 7.56
N MET A 278 7.62 5.04 7.00
CA MET A 278 8.63 5.80 7.76
C MET A 278 8.22 7.21 8.25
N LEU A 279 7.13 7.81 7.78
CA LEU A 279 6.89 9.27 7.92
C LEU A 279 5.93 9.63 9.09
N PRO A 280 6.29 10.56 10.01
CA PRO A 280 5.36 11.19 10.97
C PRO A 280 4.93 12.60 10.50
N GLU A 281 3.79 13.23 10.82
CA GLU A 281 2.43 12.81 11.23
C GLU A 281 1.35 13.81 10.68
N ASP A 282 1.72 14.92 10.00
CA ASP A 282 0.83 16.02 9.55
C ASP A 282 0.58 16.13 8.01
N GLU A 283 1.10 15.23 7.16
CA GLU A 283 0.98 15.33 5.68
C GLU A 283 0.61 14.00 4.96
N ARG A 284 -0.52 13.32 5.15
CA ARG A 284 -1.84 13.72 5.63
C ARG A 284 -2.58 14.77 4.79
N VAL A 285 -2.51 14.72 3.45
CA VAL A 285 -3.69 15.02 2.60
C VAL A 285 -3.68 14.11 1.37
N GLY A 286 -4.11 12.85 1.52
CA GLY A 286 -4.67 12.11 0.37
C GLY A 286 -3.98 10.85 -0.16
N SER A 287 -2.86 10.33 0.36
CA SER A 287 -2.26 9.10 -0.22
C SER A 287 -2.76 7.79 0.39
N ASN A 288 -2.96 7.71 1.71
CA ASN A 288 -3.45 6.49 2.36
C ASN A 288 -4.98 6.52 2.61
N ASP A 289 -5.51 7.70 2.98
CA ASP A 289 -6.96 7.92 2.94
C ASP A 289 -7.48 7.94 1.49
N GLY A 290 -6.64 8.34 0.53
CA GLY A 290 -6.93 8.21 -0.90
C GLY A 290 -7.03 6.75 -1.33
N PHE A 291 -6.11 5.88 -0.91
CA PHE A 291 -6.22 4.45 -1.21
C PHE A 291 -7.57 3.86 -0.78
N LYS A 292 -7.96 4.02 0.49
CA LYS A 292 -9.25 3.48 0.95
C LYS A 292 -10.41 4.15 0.23
N ARG A 293 -10.46 5.48 0.20
CA ARG A 293 -11.58 6.22 -0.39
C ARG A 293 -11.76 5.89 -1.87
N ASP A 294 -10.67 5.88 -2.64
CA ASP A 294 -10.72 5.67 -4.09
C ASP A 294 -11.14 4.22 -4.41
N TRP A 295 -10.66 3.23 -3.63
CA TRP A 295 -11.11 1.84 -3.78
C TRP A 295 -12.53 1.59 -3.24
N ASP A 296 -12.94 2.26 -2.16
CA ASP A 296 -14.31 2.23 -1.65
C ASP A 296 -15.27 2.82 -2.68
N GLU A 297 -14.98 4.01 -3.24
CA GLU A 297 -15.77 4.66 -4.29
C GLU A 297 -15.87 3.79 -5.55
N HIS A 298 -14.75 3.17 -5.95
CA HIS A 298 -14.73 2.26 -7.09
C HIS A 298 -15.58 1.00 -6.87
N PHE A 299 -15.40 0.32 -5.72
CA PHE A 299 -16.20 -0.85 -5.38
C PHE A 299 -17.69 -0.51 -5.21
N ASP A 300 -18.01 0.67 -4.68
CA ASP A 300 -19.38 1.17 -4.60
C ASP A 300 -20.00 1.37 -5.98
N LYS A 301 -19.26 1.94 -6.92
CA LYS A 301 -19.70 2.12 -8.30
C LYS A 301 -19.93 0.78 -8.99
N VAL A 302 -18.99 -0.16 -8.89
CA VAL A 302 -19.13 -1.51 -9.46
C VAL A 302 -20.35 -2.22 -8.86
N ARG A 303 -20.50 -2.18 -7.54
CA ARG A 303 -21.64 -2.78 -6.84
C ARG A 303 -22.97 -2.15 -7.25
N HIS A 304 -23.01 -0.83 -7.44
CA HIS A 304 -24.21 -0.14 -7.93
C HIS A 304 -24.58 -0.60 -9.35
N GLN A 305 -23.59 -0.72 -10.24
CA GLN A 305 -23.79 -1.22 -11.60
C GLN A 305 -24.29 -2.66 -11.63
N LEU A 306 -23.68 -3.56 -10.86
CA LEU A 306 -24.09 -4.97 -10.77
C LEU A 306 -25.52 -5.10 -10.20
N ASN A 307 -25.84 -4.37 -9.13
CA ASN A 307 -27.19 -4.37 -8.56
C ASN A 307 -28.22 -3.75 -9.50
N GLY A 308 -27.85 -2.73 -10.28
CA GLY A 308 -28.70 -2.16 -11.32
C GLY A 308 -28.98 -3.16 -12.45
N ALA A 309 -27.95 -3.85 -12.92
CA ALA A 309 -28.07 -4.90 -13.94
C ALA A 309 -28.96 -6.05 -13.47
N ARG A 310 -28.80 -6.49 -12.22
CA ARG A 310 -29.68 -7.50 -11.60
C ARG A 310 -31.14 -7.04 -11.59
N ARG A 311 -31.45 -5.85 -11.06
CA ARG A 311 -32.83 -5.35 -10.99
C ARG A 311 -33.47 -5.23 -12.38
N ALA A 312 -32.70 -4.78 -13.37
CA ALA A 312 -33.16 -4.73 -14.75
C ALA A 312 -33.45 -6.14 -15.29
N ALA A 313 -32.59 -7.12 -15.00
CA ALA A 313 -32.77 -8.51 -15.38
C ALA A 313 -34.04 -9.11 -14.75
N ASP A 314 -34.24 -8.91 -13.45
CA ASP A 314 -35.45 -9.36 -12.73
C ASP A 314 -36.71 -8.77 -13.37
N HIS A 315 -36.72 -7.45 -13.64
CA HIS A 315 -37.85 -6.78 -14.27
C HIS A 315 -38.14 -7.28 -15.69
N VAL A 316 -37.10 -7.58 -16.48
CA VAL A 316 -37.25 -8.14 -17.83
C VAL A 316 -37.77 -9.57 -17.76
N ALA A 317 -37.26 -10.39 -16.84
CA ALA A 317 -37.72 -11.77 -16.64
C ALA A 317 -39.19 -11.81 -16.24
N ASP A 318 -39.64 -10.91 -15.35
CA ASP A 318 -41.03 -10.83 -14.92
C ASP A 318 -41.95 -10.40 -16.08
N ARG A 319 -41.55 -9.38 -16.86
CA ARG A 319 -42.32 -8.97 -18.05
C ARG A 319 -42.45 -10.06 -19.10
N LEU A 320 -41.38 -10.82 -19.33
CA LEU A 320 -41.40 -11.95 -20.27
C LEU A 320 -42.31 -13.06 -19.76
N ARG A 321 -42.27 -13.35 -18.46
CA ARG A 321 -43.19 -14.31 -17.84
C ARG A 321 -44.65 -13.87 -17.96
N ASP A 322 -44.96 -12.61 -17.66
CA ASP A 322 -46.32 -12.08 -17.79
C ASP A 322 -46.81 -12.13 -19.25
N ALA A 323 -45.93 -11.83 -20.21
CA ALA A 323 -46.25 -11.93 -21.63
C ALA A 323 -46.50 -13.39 -22.06
N ASP A 324 -45.70 -14.34 -21.58
CA ASP A 324 -45.88 -15.78 -21.83
C ASP A 324 -47.21 -16.27 -21.23
N GLU A 325 -47.54 -15.87 -20.00
CA GLU A 325 -48.78 -16.25 -19.31
C GLU A 325 -50.03 -15.70 -20.01
N ASN A 326 -50.00 -14.42 -20.43
CA ASN A 326 -51.09 -13.78 -21.16
C ASN A 326 -51.26 -14.37 -22.57
N GLY A 327 -50.17 -14.56 -23.31
CA GLY A 327 -50.22 -15.19 -24.63
C GLY A 327 -50.73 -16.63 -24.58
N ALA A 328 -50.35 -17.39 -23.56
CA ALA A 328 -50.88 -18.74 -23.33
C ALA A 328 -52.36 -18.74 -22.91
N ALA A 329 -52.85 -17.68 -22.26
CA ALA A 329 -54.27 -17.51 -21.97
C ALA A 329 -55.07 -17.22 -23.24
N ASP A 330 -54.58 -16.31 -24.10
CA ASP A 330 -55.22 -15.94 -25.36
C ASP A 330 -55.32 -17.13 -26.33
N ILE A 331 -54.28 -17.95 -26.43
CA ILE A 331 -54.32 -19.18 -27.26
C ILE A 331 -55.33 -20.19 -26.71
N ARG A 332 -55.40 -20.37 -25.38
CA ARG A 332 -56.39 -21.27 -24.76
C ARG A 332 -57.82 -20.77 -24.95
N GLN A 333 -58.03 -19.45 -24.93
CA GLN A 333 -59.30 -18.81 -25.23
C GLN A 333 -59.68 -19.06 -26.69
N ALA A 334 -58.78 -18.78 -27.64
CA ALA A 334 -59.02 -19.00 -29.07
C ALA A 334 -59.34 -20.47 -29.41
N LEU A 335 -58.61 -21.42 -28.83
CA LEU A 335 -58.85 -22.87 -29.00
C LEU A 335 -60.16 -23.37 -28.34
N ARG A 336 -60.79 -22.56 -27.48
CA ARG A 336 -62.05 -22.88 -26.81
C ARG A 336 -63.26 -22.26 -27.51
N ASP A 337 -63.02 -21.17 -28.24
CA ASP A 337 -64.02 -20.41 -28.98
C ASP A 337 -64.17 -20.90 -30.45
N ASP A 338 -63.28 -21.78 -30.91
CA ASP A 338 -63.37 -22.61 -32.14
C ASP A 338 -64.01 -24.00 -31.87
#